data_AF-A0A7C4NHS6-F1
#
_entry.id   AF-A0A7C4NHS6-F1
#
_cell.length_a   1.000
_cell.length_b   1.000
_cell.length_c   1.000
_cell.angle_alpha   90.00
_cell.angle_beta   90.00
_cell.angle_gamma   90.00
#
_symmetry.space_group_name_H-M   'P 1'
#
loop_
_entity.id
_entity.type
_entity.pdbx_description
1 polymer ?
#
loop_
_entity_poly.entity_id
_entity_poly.type
_entity_poly.pdbx_seq_one_letter_code
_entity_poly.pdbx_strand_id
1 'polypeptide(L)'
;MVSLVKMVLVSGRSLEQGLGKETGKFSKRYVNATAVCQMDPEDMSRLNIVEGDNVRISSQHGSIIVQAVKSRYAPHPGIIFMAYGPCVNSLTSPNTHGTGMPSFKGLEVEVEPVKASGQSKEG
;
A
#
# COMPACT_ATOMS: atom_id res chain seq x y z
N MET A 1 6.18 -17.19 13.86
CA MET A 1 4.86 -16.80 13.33
C MET A 1 5.06 -15.62 12.38
N VAL A 2 4.42 -15.67 11.22
CA VAL A 2 4.24 -14.52 10.32
C VAL A 2 2.85 -13.99 10.64
N SER A 3 2.73 -12.73 11.04
CA SER A 3 1.45 -12.12 11.43
C SER A 3 0.74 -11.67 10.16
N LEU A 4 -0.20 -12.46 9.68
CA LEU A 4 -1.06 -12.11 8.54
C LEU A 4 -2.36 -11.52 9.08
N VAL A 5 -2.74 -10.33 8.59
CA VAL A 5 -3.92 -9.59 9.04
C VAL A 5 -4.77 -9.19 7.85
N LYS A 6 -6.09 -9.42 7.95
CA LYS A 6 -7.05 -8.97 6.94
C LYS A 6 -7.39 -7.51 7.16
N MET A 7 -7.33 -6.73 6.08
CA MET A 7 -7.57 -5.29 6.09
C MET A 7 -8.33 -4.87 4.84
N VAL A 8 -8.87 -3.65 4.86
CA VAL A 8 -9.52 -3.03 3.71
C VAL A 8 -8.56 -2.01 3.10
N LEU A 9 -8.15 -2.24 1.86
CA LEU A 9 -7.40 -1.27 1.06
C LEU A 9 -8.34 -0.24 0.46
N VAL A 10 -8.17 1.01 0.89
CA VAL A 10 -8.77 2.18 0.27
C VAL A 10 -7.74 2.82 -0.63
N SER A 11 -8.14 3.11 -1.87
CA SER A 11 -7.29 3.88 -2.79
C SER A 11 -7.92 5.21 -3.14
N GLY A 12 -7.08 6.21 -3.37
CA GLY A 12 -7.55 7.57 -3.63
C GLY A 12 -6.46 8.46 -4.23
N ARG A 13 -6.83 9.71 -4.49
CA ARG A 13 -5.86 10.75 -4.85
C ARG A 13 -5.20 11.26 -3.57
N SER A 14 -3.88 11.40 -3.60
CA SER A 14 -3.11 12.01 -2.52
C SER A 14 -2.54 13.35 -2.98
N LEU A 15 -2.45 14.31 -2.08
CA LEU A 15 -1.87 15.63 -2.35
C LEU A 15 -0.39 15.49 -2.77
N GLU A 16 0.36 14.57 -2.16
CA GLU A 16 1.75 14.27 -2.55
C GLU A 16 1.85 13.59 -3.92
N GLN A 17 0.85 12.81 -4.32
CA GLN A 17 0.77 12.23 -5.66
C GLN A 17 0.51 13.32 -6.70
N GLY A 18 -0.34 14.30 -6.39
CA GLY A 18 -0.60 15.47 -7.24
C GLY A 18 0.66 16.32 -7.45
N LEU A 19 1.35 16.68 -6.36
CA LEU A 19 2.58 17.47 -6.42
C LEU A 19 3.74 16.72 -7.09
N GLY A 20 3.85 15.40 -6.88
CA GLY A 20 4.82 14.55 -7.58
C GLY A 20 4.56 14.48 -9.08
N LYS A 21 3.28 14.50 -9.51
CA LYS A 21 2.91 14.49 -10.93
C LYS A 21 3.35 15.75 -11.66
N GLU A 22 3.34 16.90 -10.99
CA GLU A 22 3.82 18.18 -11.55
C GLU A 22 5.34 18.20 -11.75
N THR A 23 6.08 17.50 -10.89
CA THR A 23 7.55 17.36 -11.02
C THR A 23 7.94 16.29 -12.06
N GLY A 24 7.02 15.37 -12.37
CA GLY A 24 7.21 14.28 -13.33
C GLY A 24 6.89 12.92 -12.72
N LYS A 25 6.28 12.02 -13.51
CA LYS A 25 5.84 10.68 -13.10
C LYS A 25 6.98 9.74 -12.65
N PHE A 26 8.22 10.08 -12.97
CA PHE A 26 9.43 9.35 -12.56
C PHE A 26 10.19 10.05 -11.42
N SER A 27 9.67 11.15 -10.89
CA SER A 27 10.29 11.81 -9.75
C SER A 27 10.27 10.89 -8.53
N LYS A 28 11.34 10.91 -7.72
CA LYS A 28 11.38 10.18 -6.44
C LYS A 28 10.17 10.51 -5.56
N ARG A 29 9.68 11.75 -5.64
CA ARG A 29 8.48 12.21 -4.93
C ARG A 29 7.21 11.47 -5.36
N TYR A 30 7.01 11.26 -6.66
CA TYR A 30 5.86 10.52 -7.18
C TYR A 30 5.93 9.03 -6.80
N VAL A 31 7.11 8.41 -6.93
CA VAL A 31 7.31 6.99 -6.57
C VAL A 31 7.08 6.79 -5.07
N ASN A 32 7.68 7.63 -4.22
CA ASN A 32 7.49 7.57 -2.78
C ASN A 32 6.03 7.84 -2.37
N ALA A 33 5.29 8.66 -3.12
CA ALA A 33 3.89 8.92 -2.83
C ALA A 33 2.94 7.78 -3.28
N THR A 34 3.35 6.96 -4.26
CA THR A 34 2.49 5.92 -4.87
C THR A 34 2.90 4.49 -4.54
N ALA A 35 4.10 4.29 -3.97
CA ALA A 35 4.64 2.99 -3.55
C ALA A 35 4.72 2.83 -2.01
N VAL A 36 3.89 3.57 -1.27
CA VAL A 36 3.78 3.48 0.20
C VAL A 36 2.36 3.08 0.62
N CYS A 37 2.28 2.37 1.74
CA CYS A 37 1.04 2.00 2.40
C CYS A 37 0.89 2.79 3.70
N GLN A 38 -0.12 3.65 3.76
CA GLN A 38 -0.47 4.38 4.99
C GLN A 38 -1.28 3.47 5.91
N MET A 39 -0.78 3.25 7.12
CA MET A 39 -1.37 2.32 8.09
C MET A 39 -1.71 3.02 9.40
N ASP A 40 -2.72 2.48 10.09
CA ASP A 40 -3.02 2.89 11.46
C ASP A 40 -1.87 2.48 12.41
N PRO A 41 -1.45 3.33 13.36
CA PRO A 41 -0.40 2.99 14.31
C PRO A 41 -0.69 1.74 15.15
N GLU A 42 -1.97 1.46 15.45
CA GLU A 42 -2.40 0.26 16.18
C GLU A 42 -2.19 -0.99 15.34
N ASP A 43 -2.53 -0.95 14.05
CA ASP A 43 -2.32 -2.06 13.13
C ASP A 43 -0.84 -2.32 12.86
N MET A 44 -0.02 -1.27 12.76
CA MET A 44 1.45 -1.41 12.69
C MET A 44 1.99 -2.11 13.94
N SER A 45 1.46 -1.76 15.12
CA SER A 45 1.84 -2.41 16.39
C SER A 45 1.42 -3.87 16.42
N ARG A 46 0.21 -4.21 15.93
CA ARG A 46 -0.28 -5.60 15.82
C ARG A 46 0.56 -6.45 14.87
N LEU A 47 1.03 -5.84 13.78
CA LEU A 47 1.93 -6.48 12.82
C LEU A 47 3.40 -6.49 13.28
N ASN A 48 3.72 -5.81 14.37
CA ASN A 48 5.07 -5.62 14.90
C ASN A 48 6.04 -5.04 13.84
N ILE A 49 5.59 -3.96 13.18
CA ILE A 49 6.36 -3.19 12.18
C ILE A 49 6.47 -1.73 12.62
N VAL A 50 7.52 -1.06 12.15
CA VAL A 50 7.70 0.38 12.33
C VAL A 50 7.60 1.12 11.00
N GLU A 51 7.48 2.45 11.06
CA GLU A 51 7.49 3.28 9.87
C GLU A 51 8.81 3.09 9.11
N GLY A 52 8.68 2.78 7.82
CA GLY A 52 9.80 2.46 6.95
C GLY A 52 10.00 0.97 6.67
N ASP A 53 9.37 0.07 7.43
CA ASP A 53 9.41 -1.37 7.16
C ASP A 53 8.62 -1.73 5.90
N ASN A 54 8.99 -2.84 5.28
CA ASN A 54 8.27 -3.37 4.11
C ASN A 54 7.16 -4.34 4.53
N VAL A 55 6.00 -4.16 3.93
CA VAL A 55 4.85 -5.07 4.07
C VAL A 55 4.49 -5.64 2.72
N ARG A 56 4.07 -6.91 2.71
CA ARG A 56 3.43 -7.53 1.55
C ARG A 56 1.93 -7.36 1.71
N ILE A 57 1.31 -6.85 0.65
CA ILE A 57 -0.14 -6.73 0.53
C ILE A 57 -0.55 -7.71 -0.57
N SER A 58 -1.46 -8.62 -0.23
CA SER A 58 -1.95 -9.66 -1.12
C SER A 58 -3.45 -9.55 -1.30
N SER A 59 -3.91 -9.76 -2.53
CA SER A 59 -5.31 -9.85 -2.91
C SER A 59 -5.51 -11.13 -3.73
N GLN A 60 -6.75 -11.45 -4.07
CA GLN A 60 -7.07 -12.54 -5.00
C GLN A 60 -6.49 -12.34 -6.43
N HIS A 61 -6.03 -11.14 -6.78
CA HIS A 61 -5.54 -10.80 -8.13
C HIS A 61 -4.01 -10.74 -8.22
N GLY A 62 -3.33 -10.57 -7.10
CA GLY A 62 -1.89 -10.35 -7.08
C GLY A 62 -1.40 -9.91 -5.72
N SER A 63 -0.08 -9.75 -5.61
CA SER A 63 0.58 -9.24 -4.40
C SER A 63 1.63 -8.19 -4.75
N ILE A 64 1.85 -7.26 -3.85
CA ILE A 64 2.87 -6.22 -3.95
C ILE A 64 3.62 -6.11 -2.63
N ILE A 65 4.86 -5.61 -2.69
CA ILE A 65 5.63 -5.22 -1.51
C ILE A 65 5.78 -3.70 -1.55
N VAL A 66 5.41 -3.05 -0.46
CA VAL A 66 5.47 -1.59 -0.30
C VAL A 66 5.94 -1.22 1.08
N GLN A 67 6.46 0.00 1.22
CA GLN A 67 6.89 0.52 2.50
C GLN A 67 5.68 0.98 3.32
N ALA A 68 5.61 0.56 4.59
CA ALA A 68 4.60 1.01 5.54
C ALA A 68 4.97 2.39 6.09
N VAL A 69 4.02 3.32 6.06
CA VAL A 69 4.16 4.65 6.63
C VAL A 69 3.01 4.93 7.58
N LYS A 70 3.26 5.74 8.60
CA LYS A 70 2.24 6.06 9.60
C LYS A 70 1.20 6.98 8.98
N SER A 71 -0.08 6.62 9.08
CA SER A 71 -1.15 7.50 8.62
C SER A 71 -1.28 8.73 9.53
N ARG A 72 -1.39 9.92 8.91
CA ARG A 72 -1.72 11.17 9.62
C ARG A 72 -3.20 11.31 9.98
N TYR A 73 -4.05 10.42 9.47
CA TYR A 73 -5.50 10.46 9.64
C TYR A 73 -6.02 9.39 10.61
N ALA A 74 -5.12 8.73 11.35
CA ALA A 74 -5.49 7.82 12.42
C ALA A 74 -6.42 8.49 13.46
N PRO A 75 -7.32 7.75 14.12
CA PRO A 75 -7.45 6.29 14.08
C PRO A 75 -8.38 5.76 12.98
N HIS A 76 -7.98 4.66 12.34
CA HIS A 76 -8.77 3.89 11.37
C HIS A 76 -8.29 2.42 11.31
N PRO A 77 -8.38 1.65 12.43
CA PRO A 77 -7.90 0.27 12.46
C PRO A 77 -8.63 -0.62 11.45
N GLY A 78 -7.89 -1.54 10.85
CA GLY A 78 -8.34 -2.44 9.78
C GLY A 78 -8.41 -1.78 8.40
N ILE A 79 -8.03 -0.51 8.26
CA ILE A 79 -8.06 0.23 6.99
C ILE A 79 -6.64 0.69 6.64
N ILE A 80 -6.22 0.37 5.42
CA ILE A 80 -4.96 0.86 4.84
C ILE A 80 -5.25 1.75 3.63
N PHE A 81 -4.40 2.74 3.41
CA PHE A 81 -4.55 3.67 2.29
C PHE A 81 -3.34 3.66 1.37
N MET A 82 -3.59 3.59 0.06
CA MET A 82 -2.57 3.78 -0.97
C MET A 82 -3.05 4.79 -2.01
N ALA A 83 -2.15 5.69 -2.43
CA ALA A 83 -2.46 6.59 -3.53
C ALA A 83 -2.56 5.81 -4.85
N TYR A 84 -3.42 6.28 -5.76
CA TYR A 84 -3.51 5.70 -7.10
C TYR A 84 -2.14 5.69 -7.79
N GLY A 85 -1.77 4.52 -8.28
CA GLY A 85 -0.51 4.29 -8.97
C GLY A 85 -0.39 2.85 -9.47
N PRO A 86 0.71 2.53 -10.18
CA PRO A 86 0.94 1.20 -10.73
C PRO A 86 0.82 0.08 -9.69
N CYS A 87 1.24 0.33 -8.45
CA CYS A 87 1.18 -0.62 -7.34
C CYS A 87 -0.26 -1.07 -7.01
N VAL A 88 -1.21 -0.14 -6.95
CA VAL A 88 -2.62 -0.46 -6.64
C VAL A 88 -3.25 -1.27 -7.77
N ASN A 89 -2.90 -0.98 -9.03
CA ASN A 89 -3.41 -1.71 -10.18
C ASN A 89 -3.06 -3.19 -10.14
N SER A 90 -1.90 -3.57 -9.57
CA SER A 90 -1.48 -4.96 -9.40
C SER A 90 -2.32 -5.74 -8.37
N LEU A 91 -3.08 -5.05 -7.52
CA LEU A 91 -3.97 -5.66 -6.52
C LEU A 91 -5.44 -5.70 -6.98
N THR A 92 -5.81 -4.90 -7.97
CA THR A 92 -7.21 -4.76 -8.40
C THR A 92 -7.49 -5.58 -9.66
N SER A 93 -8.69 -6.16 -9.75
CA SER A 93 -9.18 -6.77 -10.98
C SER A 93 -9.22 -5.75 -12.12
N PRO A 94 -8.88 -6.13 -13.37
CA PRO A 94 -9.19 -5.31 -14.54
C PRO A 94 -10.71 -5.25 -14.83
N ASN A 95 -11.53 -6.07 -14.15
CA ASN A 95 -12.97 -6.11 -14.36
C ASN A 95 -13.66 -4.92 -13.67
N THR A 96 -14.15 -3.98 -14.47
CA THR A 96 -14.85 -2.76 -14.03
C THR A 96 -16.37 -2.93 -13.94
N HIS A 97 -16.89 -4.15 -14.15
CA HIS A 97 -18.32 -4.47 -14.20
C HIS A 97 -19.14 -3.52 -15.08
N GLY A 98 -18.54 -3.02 -16.16
CA GLY A 98 -19.21 -2.11 -17.09
C GLY A 98 -19.45 -0.68 -16.57
N THR A 99 -18.91 -0.32 -15.39
CA THR A 99 -19.08 1.01 -14.79
C THR A 99 -17.98 2.01 -15.19
N GLY A 100 -16.95 1.56 -15.91
CA GLY A 100 -15.79 2.38 -16.24
C GLY A 100 -14.84 2.65 -15.07
N MET A 101 -15.14 2.18 -13.86
CA MET A 101 -14.26 2.21 -12.70
C MET A 101 -14.12 0.80 -12.09
N PRO A 102 -12.89 0.27 -11.88
CA PRO A 102 -12.69 -0.86 -10.98
C PRO A 102 -13.35 -0.58 -9.63
N SER A 103 -13.87 -1.61 -8.97
CA SER A 103 -14.52 -1.50 -7.66
C SER A 103 -13.54 -0.94 -6.60
N PHE A 104 -13.45 0.39 -6.50
CA PHE A 104 -12.47 1.08 -5.64
C PHE A 104 -12.98 1.37 -4.22
N LYS A 105 -14.22 1.00 -3.88
CA LYS A 105 -14.73 1.11 -2.51
C LYS A 105 -14.31 -0.12 -1.71
N GLY A 106 -13.08 -0.08 -1.21
CA GLY A 106 -12.53 -1.05 -0.26
C GLY A 106 -12.24 -2.41 -0.88
N LEU A 107 -10.97 -2.69 -1.18
CA LEU A 107 -10.52 -4.03 -1.57
C LEU A 107 -10.10 -4.79 -0.32
N GLU A 108 -10.69 -5.96 -0.05
CA GLU A 108 -10.19 -6.84 1.00
C GLU A 108 -8.81 -7.38 0.62
N VAL A 109 -7.85 -7.20 1.52
CA VAL A 109 -6.46 -7.62 1.33
C VAL A 109 -5.92 -8.28 2.59
N GLU A 110 -4.88 -9.08 2.40
CA GLU A 110 -4.08 -9.66 3.47
C GLU A 110 -2.75 -8.93 3.55
N VAL A 111 -2.39 -8.48 4.75
CA VAL A 111 -1.15 -7.73 5.01
C VAL A 111 -0.27 -8.52 5.93
N GLU A 112 1.00 -8.65 5.56
CA GLU A 112 2.01 -9.33 6.38
C GLU A 112 3.36 -8.57 6.34
N PRO A 113 4.16 -8.62 7.43
CA PRO A 113 5.49 -8.05 7.44
C PRO A 113 6.44 -8.85 6.55
N VAL A 114 7.24 -8.16 5.73
CA VAL A 114 8.32 -8.80 4.98
C VAL A 114 9.54 -8.88 5.88
N LYS A 115 9.84 -10.08 6.38
CA LYS A 115 11.13 -10.32 7.03
C LYS A 115 12.24 -10.06 6.01
N ALA A 116 13.21 -9.24 6.38
CA ALA A 116 14.42 -9.06 5.60
C ALA A 116 15.22 -10.38 5.59
N SER A 117 14.85 -11.34 4.73
CA SER A 117 15.81 -12.34 4.26
C SER A 117 16.82 -11.59 3.39
N GLY A 118 18.09 -11.61 3.82
CA GLY A 118 19.14 -10.70 3.39
C GLY A 118 19.14 -10.38 1.89
N GLN A 119 19.14 -9.09 1.58
CA GLN A 119 19.71 -8.63 0.32
C GLN A 119 21.22 -8.84 0.43
N SER A 120 21.72 -9.87 -0.26
CA SER A 120 23.13 -9.98 -0.63
C SER A 120 23.55 -8.65 -1.23
N LYS A 121 24.47 -7.96 -0.55
CA LYS A 121 25.31 -6.97 -1.20
C LYS A 121 26.18 -7.74 -2.20
N GLU A 122 25.84 -7.69 -3.48
CA GLU A 122 26.82 -7.96 -4.52
C GLU A 122 27.76 -6.75 -4.56
N GLY A 123 29.04 -7.02 -4.33
CA GLY A 123 30.14 -6.06 -4.36
C GLY A 123 30.78 -5.95 -5.74
#